data_AF-A0A851ETC1-F1
#
_entry.id   AF-A0A851ETC1-F1
#
_cell.length_a   1.000
_cell.length_b   1.000
_cell.length_c   1.000
_cell.angle_alpha   90.00
_cell.angle_beta   90.00
_cell.angle_gamma   90.00
#
_symmetry.space_group_name_H-M   'P 1'
#
loop_
_entity.id
_entity.type
_entity.pdbx_description
1 polymer ?
#
loop_
_entity_poly.entity_id
_entity_poly.type
_entity_poly.pdbx_seq_one_letter_code
_entity_poly.pdbx_strand_id
1 'polypeptide(L)' 'MVMFFLGIKRMLFLLFLPCICSGQLAPPLLRFPTFLDPSSMFYLHWDHEEQELMRFELHIHTAGWVASGFS' A
#
# COMPACT_ATOMS: atom_id res chain seq x y z
N MET A 1 18.55 39.49 -18.87
CA MET A 1 18.54 38.87 -17.52
C MET A 1 17.15 38.31 -17.13
N VAL A 2 16.32 37.84 -18.08
CA VAL A 2 14.99 37.25 -17.78
C VAL A 2 14.97 35.74 -18.10
N MET A 3 15.76 35.31 -19.08
CA MET A 3 15.87 33.89 -19.46
C MET A 3 16.56 33.01 -18.40
N PHE A 4 17.52 33.57 -17.64
CA PHE A 4 18.21 32.85 -16.55
C PHE A 4 17.27 32.53 -15.38
N PHE A 5 16.37 33.45 -15.02
CA PHE A 5 15.40 33.23 -13.96
C PHE A 5 14.38 32.15 -14.33
N LEU A 6 14.00 32.04 -15.60
CA LEU A 6 13.08 31.01 -16.08
C LEU A 6 13.71 29.60 -16.02
N GLY A 7 14.99 29.48 -16.33
CA GLY A 7 15.73 28.22 -16.28
C GLY A 7 15.84 27.65 -14.86
N ILE A 8 16.18 28.49 -13.88
CA ILE A 8 16.28 28.09 -12.45
C ILE A 8 14.91 27.70 -11.90
N LYS A 9 13.85 28.45 -12.24
CA LYS A 9 12.47 28.15 -11.81
C LYS A 9 11.96 26.83 -12.40
N ARG A 10 12.31 26.51 -13.65
CA ARG A 10 12.00 25.22 -14.30
C ARG A 10 12.78 24.07 -13.68
N MET A 11 14.05 24.27 -13.35
CA MET A 11 14.89 23.24 -12.74
C MET A 11 14.44 22.91 -11.32
N LEU A 12 14.07 23.91 -10.52
CA LEU A 12 13.46 23.71 -9.21
C LEU A 12 12.15 22.93 -9.31
N PHE A 13 11.29 23.27 -10.27
CA PHE A 13 10.02 22.55 -10.49
C PHE A 13 10.23 21.07 -10.81
N LEU A 14 11.26 20.75 -11.62
CA LEU A 14 11.62 19.37 -11.96
C LEU A 14 12.18 18.59 -10.75
N LEU A 15 12.85 19.26 -9.81
CA LEU A 15 13.37 18.65 -8.58
C LEU A 15 12.26 18.30 -7.57
N PHE A 16 11.16 19.06 -7.54
CA PHE A 16 10.01 18.77 -6.66
C PHE A 16 8.99 17.79 -7.27
N LEU A 17 9.01 17.60 -8.60
CA LEU A 17 8.10 16.69 -9.32
C LEU A 17 8.12 15.23 -8.80
N PRO A 18 9.28 14.58 -8.54
CA PRO A 18 9.29 13.18 -8.07
C PRO A 18 8.70 13.02 -6.67
N CYS A 19 8.69 14.08 -5.85
CA CYS A 19 8.11 14.06 -4.50
C CYS A 19 6.58 14.04 -4.53
N ILE A 20 5.98 14.76 -5.50
CA ILE A 20 4.51 14.84 -5.66
C ILE A 20 3.96 13.53 -6.26
N CYS A 21 4.72 12.89 -7.16
CA CYS A 21 4.32 11.62 -7.78
C CYS A 21 4.56 10.38 -6.90
N SER A 22 5.32 10.50 -5.80
CA SER A 22 5.54 9.42 -4.82
C SER A 22 4.39 9.28 -3.80
N GLY A 23 3.39 10.17 -3.84
CA GLY A 23 2.31 10.24 -2.87
C GLY A 23 1.21 9.18 -3.02
N GLN A 24 1.43 8.10 -3.76
CA GLN A 24 0.59 6.92 -3.62
C GLN A 24 0.98 6.26 -2.30
N LEU A 25 0.37 6.73 -1.20
CA LEU A 25 0.33 5.97 0.04
C LEU A 25 -0.18 4.59 -0.37
N ALA A 26 0.69 3.57 -0.32
CA ALA A 26 0.21 2.21 -0.34
C ALA A 26 -0.91 2.13 0.71
N PRO A 27 -2.03 1.44 0.42
CA PRO A 27 -3.07 1.25 1.42
C PRO A 27 -2.39 0.82 2.72
N PRO A 28 -2.73 1.43 3.86
CA PRO A 28 -2.07 1.12 5.12
C PRO A 28 -2.09 -0.39 5.32
N LEU A 29 -0.91 -0.99 5.43
CA LEU A 29 -0.78 -2.42 5.65
C LEU A 29 -1.54 -2.75 6.94
N LEU A 30 -2.54 -3.64 6.86
CA LEU A 30 -3.30 -4.02 8.05
C LEU A 30 -2.32 -4.54 9.11
N ARG A 31 -2.48 -4.03 10.33
CA ARG A 31 -1.45 -4.10 11.37
C ARG A 31 -1.11 -5.52 11.81
N PHE A 32 -2.04 -6.46 11.72
CA PHE A 32 -1.90 -7.78 12.29
C PHE A 32 -1.78 -8.86 11.22
N PRO A 33 -0.61 -9.50 11.12
CA PRO A 33 -0.38 -10.59 10.19
C PRO A 33 -0.67 -11.96 10.82
N THR A 34 -1.18 -12.91 10.03
CA THR A 34 -1.36 -14.31 10.46
C THR A 34 -1.21 -15.26 9.28
N PHE A 35 -0.27 -16.20 9.39
CA PHE A 35 -0.12 -17.29 8.41
C PHE A 35 -1.20 -18.34 8.65
N LEU A 36 -1.94 -18.71 7.60
CA LEU A 36 -2.99 -19.73 7.66
C LEU A 36 -2.45 -21.12 7.30
N ASP A 37 -1.21 -21.20 6.83
CA ASP A 37 -0.57 -22.45 6.44
C ASP A 37 0.95 -22.43 6.75
N PRO A 38 1.58 -23.60 6.94
CA PRO A 38 3.03 -23.68 7.21
C PRO A 38 3.93 -23.29 6.02
N SER A 39 3.40 -23.28 4.79
CA SER A 39 4.18 -22.92 3.59
C SER A 39 4.16 -21.42 3.30
N SER A 40 3.47 -20.63 4.11
CA SER A 40 3.34 -19.17 3.97
C SER A 40 2.71 -18.74 2.64
N MET A 41 1.90 -19.60 2.04
CA MET A 41 1.23 -19.35 0.76
C MET A 41 -0.13 -18.68 0.95
N PHE A 42 -0.70 -18.77 2.15
CA PHE A 42 -1.97 -18.22 2.58
C PHE A 42 -1.73 -17.35 3.81
N TYR A 43 -1.94 -16.06 3.63
CA TYR A 43 -1.64 -15.08 4.64
C TYR A 43 -2.81 -14.15 4.85
N LEU A 44 -3.19 -13.92 6.10
CA LEU A 44 -4.25 -13.02 6.51
C LEU A 44 -3.66 -11.78 7.16
N HIS A 45 -3.93 -10.64 6.55
CA HIS A 45 -3.76 -9.32 7.13
C HIS A 45 -5.10 -8.92 7.78
N TRP A 46 -5.10 -8.45 9.03
CA TRP A 46 -6.33 -7.93 9.65
C TRP A 46 -6.07 -6.70 10.51
N ASP A 47 -7.08 -5.85 10.61
CA ASP A 47 -7.05 -4.66 11.46
C ASP A 47 -8.45 -4.28 11.92
N HIS A 48 -8.52 -3.56 13.04
CA HIS A 48 -9.71 -2.82 13.45
C HIS A 48 -9.73 -1.47 12.74
N GLU A 49 -10.71 -1.25 11.87
CA GLU A 49 -10.93 0.06 11.26
C GLU A 49 -11.65 0.99 12.25
N GLU A 50 -12.63 0.48 12.99
CA GLU A 50 -13.39 1.18 14.04
C GLU A 50 -13.70 0.21 15.21
N GLN A 51 -14.39 0.69 16.25
CA GLN A 51 -14.66 -0.12 17.46
C GLN A 51 -15.45 -1.42 17.18
N GLU A 52 -16.21 -1.50 16.09
CA GLU A 52 -17.03 -2.67 15.75
C GLU A 52 -16.74 -3.28 14.37
N LEU A 53 -15.83 -2.69 13.58
CA LEU A 53 -15.51 -3.17 12.24
C LEU A 53 -14.08 -3.73 12.19
N MET A 54 -13.97 -5.01 11.81
CA MET A 54 -12.71 -5.63 11.41
C MET A 54 -12.62 -5.71 9.90
N ARG A 55 -11.44 -5.35 9.37
CA ARG A 55 -11.07 -5.59 7.98
C ARG A 55 -10.11 -6.75 7.90
N PHE A 56 -10.31 -7.58 6.89
CA PHE A 56 -9.49 -8.73 6.58
C PHE A 56 -9.04 -8.67 5.12
N GLU A 57 -7.76 -8.92 4.88
CA GLU A 57 -7.17 -9.08 3.54
C GLU A 57 -6.46 -10.42 3.45
N LEU A 58 -6.95 -11.28 2.55
CA LEU A 58 -6.41 -12.61 2.32
C LEU A 58 -5.47 -12.58 1.10
N HIS A 59 -4.19 -12.82 1.35
CA HIS A 59 -3.14 -12.93 0.34
C HIS A 59 -2.88 -14.40 0.03
N ILE A 60 -3.00 -14.76 -1.25
CA ILE A 60 -2.86 -16.13 -1.73
C ILE A 60 -1.83 -16.13 -2.85
N HIS A 61 -0.75 -16.88 -2.65
CA HIS A 61 0.34 -17.02 -3.62
C HIS A 61 0.25 -18.32 -4.44
N THR A 62 -0.95 -18.88 -4.57
CA THR A 62 -1.23 -20.07 -5.39
C THR A 62 -2.38 -19.82 -6.37
N ALA A 63 -2.49 -20.67 -7.39
CA ALA A 63 -3.59 -20.65 -8.35
C ALA A 63 -4.80 -21.45 -7.83
N GLY A 64 -6.00 -21.06 -8.24
CA GLY A 64 -7.24 -21.77 -7.91
C GLY A 64 -8.19 -20.96 -7.02
N TRP A 65 -9.21 -21.65 -6.50
CA TRP A 65 -10.22 -21.05 -5.62
C TRP A 65 -9.92 -21.38 -4.16
N VAL A 66 -10.14 -20.39 -3.30
CA VAL A 66 -9.94 -20.50 -1.86
C VAL A 66 -11.19 -20.03 -1.15
N ALA A 67 -11.63 -20.79 -0.15
CA ALA A 67 -12.72 -20.42 0.73
C ALA A 67 -12.16 -20.18 2.13
N SER A 68 -12.70 -19.17 2.81
CA SER A 68 -12.38 -18.87 4.21
C SER A 68 -13.67 -18.51 4.95
N GLY A 69 -13.67 -18.68 6.28
CA GLY A 69 -14.83 -18.40 7.11
C GLY A 69 -14.45 -18.28 8.59
N PHE A 70 -15.38 -17.74 9.37
CA PHE A 70 -15.27 -17.59 10.82
C PHE A 70 -16.32 -18.50 11.48
N SER A 71 -15.99 -19.06 12.64
CA SER A 71 -16.86 -19.96 13.43
C SER A 71 -16.99 -19.47 14.86
#